data_AF-A0A959Y5U5-F1
#
_entry.id   AF-A0A959Y5U5-F1
#
_cell.length_a   1.000
_cell.length_b   1.000
_cell.length_c   1.000
_cell.angle_alpha   90.00
_cell.angle_beta   90.00
_cell.angle_gamma   90.00
#
_symmetry.space_group_name_H-M   'P 1'
#
loop_
_entity.id
_entity.type
_entity.pdbx_description
1 polymer ?
#
loop_
_entity_poly.entity_id
_entity_poly.type
_entity_poly.pdbx_seq_one_letter_code
_entity_poly.pdbx_strand_id
1 'polypeptide(L)'
;MTHPLRLHLQSLLLGLLLPALAHGQTFHWVGGSGDWGDASHWSATPDGPGGAGVPRQGDPVLLAPLERTTITIGRTAWCGGLRISGDAAPVMITGATIAELRVHGGLELSGEVRWDLPGALRFGGTAEGMPIDAGNVVIGSDVVFDGSGSWSLSCDLELAGDRDLLLEKGTLVTNGARMTARSIRKIGRGPQRAVIGSSVLQLREALLPELMSVLDMGNALQLVNG
;
A
#
# COMPACT_ATOMS: atom_id res chain seq x y z
N MET A 1 53.33 32.58 6.31
CA MET A 1 51.90 32.57 5.93
C MET A 1 51.75 31.73 4.67
N THR A 2 51.52 30.43 4.84
CA THR A 2 51.17 29.47 3.78
C THR A 2 50.56 28.24 4.47
N HIS A 3 49.23 28.14 4.47
CA HIS A 3 48.50 26.98 4.99
C HIS A 3 48.42 25.91 3.89
N PRO A 4 48.80 24.64 4.13
CA PRO A 4 48.47 23.57 3.20
C PRO A 4 47.02 23.12 3.43
N LEU A 5 46.26 23.06 2.33
CA LEU A 5 44.90 22.51 2.27
C LEU A 5 44.93 21.00 2.60
N ARG A 6 44.38 20.62 3.75
CA ARG A 6 43.98 19.23 4.02
C ARG A 6 42.70 18.95 3.24
N LEU A 7 42.79 18.23 2.12
CA LEU A 7 41.63 17.57 1.52
C LEU A 7 41.19 16.44 2.45
N HIS A 8 40.14 16.66 3.23
CA HIS A 8 39.40 15.59 3.91
C HIS A 8 38.55 14.87 2.86
N LEU A 9 39.06 13.75 2.34
CA LEU A 9 38.31 12.83 1.49
C LEU A 9 37.34 12.01 2.35
N GLN A 10 36.19 12.59 2.66
CA GLN A 10 35.02 11.89 3.21
C GLN A 10 33.83 12.14 2.29
N SER A 11 33.88 11.55 1.11
CA SER A 11 32.71 11.45 0.24
C SER A 11 31.96 10.18 0.63
N LEU A 12 30.89 10.40 1.39
CA LEU A 12 29.83 9.50 1.79
C LEU A 12 29.38 8.63 0.59
N LEU A 13 29.88 7.41 0.47
CA LEU A 13 29.26 6.40 -0.38
C LEU A 13 28.04 5.87 0.38
N LEU A 14 26.93 6.62 0.33
CA LEU A 14 25.62 6.08 0.68
C LEU A 14 25.22 5.14 -0.48
N GLY A 15 25.86 3.97 -0.49
CA GLY A 15 25.50 2.88 -1.37
C GLY A 15 24.08 2.49 -1.04
N LEU A 16 23.19 2.76 -2.00
CA LEU A 16 21.80 2.35 -2.06
C LEU A 16 21.65 0.93 -1.52
N LEU A 17 21.22 0.79 -0.26
CA LEU A 17 20.90 -0.52 0.30
C LEU A 17 19.54 -0.91 -0.29
N LEU A 18 19.53 -1.38 -1.55
CA LEU A 18 18.38 -2.10 -2.08
C LEU A 18 18.28 -3.38 -1.22
N PRO A 19 17.22 -3.56 -0.41
CA PRO A 19 17.00 -4.88 0.16
C PRO A 19 16.86 -5.84 -1.03
N ALA A 20 17.73 -6.84 -1.08
CA ALA A 20 17.61 -7.93 -2.03
C ALA A 20 16.33 -8.68 -1.68
N LEU A 21 15.24 -8.34 -2.37
CA LEU A 21 14.01 -9.11 -2.33
C LEU A 21 14.35 -10.50 -2.87
N ALA A 22 13.93 -11.53 -2.13
CA ALA A 22 13.92 -12.90 -2.63
C ALA A 22 13.29 -12.90 -4.03
N HIS A 23 14.00 -13.45 -5.02
CA HIS A 23 13.62 -13.38 -6.43
C HIS A 23 12.34 -14.20 -6.70
N GLY A 24 11.18 -13.57 -6.53
CA GLY A 24 9.95 -13.95 -7.22
C GLY A 24 9.92 -13.31 -8.62
N GLN A 25 9.40 -14.03 -9.60
CA GLN A 25 9.09 -13.44 -10.92
C GLN A 25 8.07 -12.32 -10.73
N THR A 26 8.40 -11.10 -11.18
CA THR A 26 7.45 -9.98 -11.14
C THR A 26 6.45 -10.14 -12.29
N PHE A 27 5.16 -9.98 -11.98
CA PHE A 27 4.09 -10.02 -12.95
C PHE A 27 3.78 -8.60 -13.43
N HIS A 28 3.64 -8.47 -14.74
CA HIS A 28 3.43 -7.21 -15.44
C HIS A 28 2.06 -7.20 -16.11
N TRP A 29 1.35 -6.08 -16.01
CA TRP A 29 0.08 -5.89 -16.71
C TRP A 29 0.30 -5.54 -18.18
N VAL A 30 -0.43 -6.20 -19.08
CA VAL A 30 -0.35 -6.00 -20.53
C VAL A 30 -1.75 -6.01 -21.18
N GLY A 31 -1.86 -5.51 -22.42
CA GLY A 31 -3.09 -5.64 -23.21
C GLY A 31 -4.21 -4.64 -22.90
N GLY A 32 -3.89 -3.49 -22.29
CA GLY A 32 -4.85 -2.41 -22.04
C GLY A 32 -5.81 -2.72 -20.89
N SER A 33 -7.03 -2.19 -20.94
CA SER A 33 -8.03 -2.36 -19.87
C SER A 33 -8.57 -3.79 -19.80
N GLY A 34 -8.81 -4.30 -18.58
CA GLY A 34 -9.20 -5.70 -18.40
C GLY A 34 -9.52 -6.09 -16.94
N ASP A 35 -9.77 -7.39 -16.74
CA ASP A 35 -10.03 -7.98 -15.42
C ASP A 35 -8.76 -8.62 -14.85
N TRP A 36 -8.48 -8.38 -13.56
CA TRP A 36 -7.30 -8.94 -12.87
C TRP A 36 -7.24 -10.46 -12.96
N GLY A 37 -8.38 -11.14 -13.00
CA GLY A 37 -8.48 -12.60 -13.09
C GLY A 37 -8.24 -13.17 -14.48
N ASP A 38 -8.07 -12.35 -15.52
CA ASP A 38 -7.75 -12.83 -16.85
C ASP A 38 -6.23 -12.95 -17.05
N ALA A 39 -5.77 -14.20 -17.19
CA ALA A 39 -4.36 -14.53 -17.44
C ALA A 39 -3.80 -13.87 -18.71
N SER A 40 -4.64 -13.50 -19.68
CA SER A 40 -4.21 -12.83 -20.92
C SER A 40 -3.63 -11.43 -20.67
N HIS A 41 -3.95 -10.81 -19.54
CA HIS A 41 -3.43 -9.49 -19.12
C HIS A 41 -2.14 -9.57 -18.29
N TRP A 42 -1.59 -10.75 -18.06
CA TRP A 42 -0.41 -10.94 -17.22
C TRP A 42 0.79 -11.48 -17.99
N SER A 43 1.92 -10.78 -17.89
CA SER A 43 3.20 -11.17 -18.46
C SER A 43 4.27 -11.39 -17.40
N ALA A 44 5.19 -12.31 -17.69
CA ALA A 44 6.37 -12.62 -16.90
C ALA A 44 7.53 -11.63 -17.13
N THR A 45 7.39 -10.75 -18.12
CA THR A 45 8.37 -9.74 -18.53
C THR A 45 7.66 -8.44 -18.84
N PRO A 46 8.29 -7.27 -18.64
CA PRO A 46 7.73 -5.99 -19.06
C PRO A 46 7.36 -6.00 -20.55
N ASP A 47 6.13 -5.55 -20.87
CA ASP A 47 5.59 -5.49 -22.24
C ASP A 47 5.65 -6.80 -23.05
N GLY A 48 5.80 -7.93 -22.36
CA GLY A 48 5.87 -9.25 -22.98
C GLY A 48 4.50 -9.79 -23.40
N PRO A 49 4.45 -11.00 -23.98
CA PRO A 49 3.19 -11.67 -24.25
C PRO A 49 2.43 -11.94 -22.95
N GLY A 50 1.11 -11.78 -23.00
CA GLY A 50 0.21 -12.21 -21.93
C GLY A 50 0.12 -13.74 -21.82
N GLY A 51 -0.44 -14.23 -20.72
CA GLY A 51 -0.63 -15.66 -20.46
C GLY A 51 0.33 -16.26 -19.43
N ALA A 52 1.03 -15.45 -18.63
CA ALA A 52 1.89 -15.91 -17.54
C ALA A 52 1.11 -16.54 -16.37
N GLY A 53 -0.22 -16.41 -16.37
CA GLY A 53 -1.10 -16.78 -15.26
C GLY A 53 -1.43 -15.57 -14.39
N VAL A 54 -2.37 -15.75 -13.44
CA VAL A 54 -2.80 -14.68 -12.52
C VAL A 54 -1.90 -14.67 -11.28
N PRO A 55 -1.40 -13.51 -10.83
CA PRO A 55 -0.57 -13.39 -9.64
C PRO A 55 -1.23 -13.98 -8.38
N ARG A 56 -0.39 -14.49 -7.49
CA ARG A 56 -0.77 -15.04 -6.18
C ARG A 56 -0.03 -14.31 -5.06
N GLN A 57 -0.27 -14.75 -3.82
CA GLN A 57 0.30 -14.19 -2.60
C GLN A 57 1.85 -14.06 -2.58
N GLY A 58 2.58 -14.83 -3.38
CA GLY A 58 4.04 -14.76 -3.46
C GLY A 58 4.59 -13.89 -4.59
N ASP A 59 3.72 -13.41 -5.50
CA ASP A 59 4.14 -12.86 -6.79
C ASP A 59 4.09 -11.32 -6.75
N PRO A 60 5.24 -10.62 -6.83
CA PRO A 60 5.25 -9.17 -6.94
C PRO A 60 4.55 -8.71 -8.23
N VAL A 61 3.83 -7.61 -8.19
CA VAL A 61 3.11 -7.04 -9.34
C VAL A 61 3.60 -5.63 -9.63
N LEU A 62 3.86 -5.36 -10.92
CA LEU A 62 4.08 -4.03 -11.46
C LEU A 62 3.02 -3.70 -12.52
N LEU A 63 2.19 -2.70 -12.23
CA LEU A 63 1.24 -2.11 -13.17
C LEU A 63 1.86 -0.81 -13.73
N ALA A 64 2.36 -0.84 -14.96
CA ALA A 64 2.97 0.32 -15.61
C ALA A 64 2.53 0.39 -17.09
N PRO A 65 1.23 0.57 -17.37
CA PRO A 65 0.73 0.57 -18.73
C PRO A 65 1.18 1.81 -19.51
N LEU A 66 1.38 1.65 -20.81
CA LEU A 66 1.77 2.73 -21.73
C LEU A 66 0.58 3.52 -22.29
N GLU A 67 -0.64 3.07 -21.99
CA GLU A 67 -1.89 3.71 -22.37
C GLU A 67 -2.87 3.75 -21.20
N ARG A 68 -3.88 4.62 -21.27
CA ARG A 68 -4.90 4.74 -20.22
C ARG A 68 -5.55 3.37 -20.00
N THR A 69 -5.46 2.87 -18.78
CA THR A 69 -5.84 1.50 -18.46
C THR A 69 -6.74 1.46 -17.24
N THR A 70 -7.86 0.75 -17.37
CA THR A 70 -8.74 0.37 -16.27
C THR A 70 -8.51 -1.09 -15.93
N ILE A 71 -8.14 -1.38 -14.69
CA ILE A 71 -7.98 -2.74 -14.16
C ILE A 71 -9.13 -3.00 -13.20
N THR A 72 -9.93 -4.00 -13.53
CA THR A 72 -11.11 -4.40 -12.75
C THR A 72 -10.76 -5.55 -11.82
N ILE A 73 -11.08 -5.42 -10.53
CA ILE A 73 -11.04 -6.49 -9.55
C ILE A 73 -12.45 -7.07 -9.45
N GLY A 74 -12.71 -8.19 -10.12
CA GLY A 74 -14.04 -8.82 -10.12
C GLY A 74 -14.36 -9.64 -8.87
N ARG A 75 -13.36 -10.28 -8.25
CA ARG A 75 -13.49 -11.10 -7.03
C ARG A 75 -12.31 -10.86 -6.09
N THR A 76 -11.71 -11.92 -5.54
CA THR A 76 -10.46 -11.82 -4.80
C THR A 76 -9.28 -11.86 -5.76
N ALA A 77 -8.43 -10.85 -5.69
CA ALA A 77 -7.12 -10.75 -6.34
C ALA A 77 -6.03 -10.85 -5.27
N TRP A 78 -4.88 -11.43 -5.64
CA TRP A 78 -3.74 -11.58 -4.74
C TRP A 78 -2.46 -11.10 -5.41
N CYS A 79 -1.55 -10.55 -4.63
CA CYS A 79 -0.16 -10.31 -5.03
C CYS A 79 0.77 -10.34 -3.82
N GLY A 80 2.06 -10.62 -4.06
CA GLY A 80 3.14 -10.54 -3.09
C GLY A 80 3.62 -9.12 -2.79
N GLY A 81 3.22 -8.13 -3.59
CA GLY A 81 3.49 -6.71 -3.41
C GLY A 81 2.93 -5.98 -4.63
N LEU A 82 2.49 -4.74 -4.46
CA LEU A 82 1.82 -3.99 -5.52
C LEU A 82 2.50 -2.66 -5.79
N ARG A 83 3.09 -2.53 -6.97
CA ARG A 83 3.54 -1.24 -7.51
C ARG A 83 2.66 -0.82 -8.68
N ILE A 84 2.17 0.41 -8.63
CA ILE A 84 1.44 1.04 -9.74
C ILE A 84 2.18 2.32 -10.14
N SER A 85 2.61 2.40 -11.38
CA SER A 85 3.15 3.60 -11.99
C SER A 85 2.20 4.09 -13.08
N GLY A 86 1.53 5.20 -12.78
CA GLY A 86 0.75 5.99 -13.72
C GLY A 86 1.57 7.11 -14.36
N ASP A 87 2.91 6.99 -14.42
CA ASP A 87 3.80 8.04 -14.93
C ASP A 87 3.72 8.15 -16.47
N ALA A 88 3.57 7.01 -17.14
CA ALA A 88 3.45 6.96 -18.60
C ALA A 88 2.00 7.21 -19.07
N ALA A 89 1.03 6.65 -18.36
CA ALA A 89 -0.39 6.82 -18.65
C ALA A 89 -1.26 6.60 -17.40
N PRO A 90 -2.49 7.16 -17.37
CA PRO A 90 -3.37 7.03 -16.21
C PRO A 90 -3.80 5.58 -15.95
N VAL A 91 -3.77 5.17 -14.68
CA VAL A 91 -4.25 3.85 -14.22
C VAL A 91 -5.46 4.02 -13.33
N MET A 92 -6.55 3.32 -13.64
CA MET A 92 -7.72 3.23 -12.77
C MET A 92 -7.85 1.80 -12.22
N ILE A 93 -7.88 1.67 -10.90
CA ILE A 93 -8.27 0.43 -10.21
C ILE A 93 -9.75 0.55 -9.86
N THR A 94 -10.57 -0.43 -10.25
CA THR A 94 -12.01 -0.44 -9.95
C THR A 94 -12.52 -1.85 -9.67
N GLY A 95 -13.76 -2.00 -9.24
CA GLY A 95 -14.37 -3.31 -8.98
C GLY A 95 -15.73 -3.23 -8.31
N ALA A 96 -16.28 -4.40 -7.97
CA ALA A 96 -17.53 -4.51 -7.22
C ALA A 96 -17.29 -4.32 -5.71
N THR A 97 -18.36 -4.07 -4.95
CA THR A 97 -18.30 -4.00 -3.47
C THR A 97 -17.89 -5.32 -2.81
N ILE A 98 -18.10 -6.44 -3.49
CA ILE A 98 -17.69 -7.78 -3.03
C ILE A 98 -16.23 -8.11 -3.36
N ALA A 99 -15.56 -7.26 -4.14
CA ALA A 99 -14.20 -7.50 -4.57
C ALA A 99 -13.20 -7.29 -3.43
N GLU A 100 -12.07 -7.98 -3.52
CA GLU A 100 -11.01 -7.87 -2.53
C GLU A 100 -9.65 -7.93 -3.23
N LEU A 101 -8.77 -6.96 -2.96
CA LEU A 101 -7.38 -6.99 -3.38
C LEU A 101 -6.49 -7.29 -2.17
N ARG A 102 -5.87 -8.47 -2.16
CA ARG A 102 -4.98 -8.95 -1.09
C ARG A 102 -3.52 -8.72 -1.46
N VAL A 103 -2.88 -7.78 -0.76
CA VAL A 103 -1.47 -7.45 -0.90
C VAL A 103 -0.70 -8.07 0.27
N HIS A 104 0.21 -9.00 -0.04
CA HIS A 104 1.03 -9.66 0.99
C HIS A 104 2.41 -9.03 1.18
N GLY A 105 2.67 -7.93 0.45
CA GLY A 105 3.86 -7.10 0.55
C GLY A 105 3.50 -5.65 0.88
N GLY A 106 4.32 -4.75 0.36
CA GLY A 106 4.06 -3.31 0.36
C GLY A 106 3.15 -2.86 -0.81
N LEU A 107 2.72 -1.60 -0.70
CA LEU A 107 1.98 -0.86 -1.71
C LEU A 107 2.79 0.38 -2.08
N GLU A 108 3.00 0.61 -3.38
CA GLU A 108 3.68 1.80 -3.88
C GLU A 108 2.94 2.36 -5.10
N LEU A 109 2.41 3.58 -4.99
CA LEU A 109 1.65 4.27 -6.02
C LEU A 109 2.39 5.54 -6.46
N SER A 110 2.52 5.73 -7.77
CA SER A 110 3.19 6.88 -8.38
C SER A 110 2.48 7.30 -9.67
N GLY A 111 2.62 8.57 -10.05
CA GLY A 111 1.98 9.11 -11.26
C GLY A 111 0.46 9.28 -11.15
N GLU A 112 -0.24 9.25 -12.29
CA GLU A 112 -1.69 9.42 -12.35
C GLU A 112 -2.42 8.09 -12.05
N VAL A 113 -2.67 7.83 -10.77
CA VAL A 113 -3.42 6.65 -10.30
C VAL A 113 -4.74 7.07 -9.68
N ARG A 114 -5.83 6.42 -10.10
CA ARG A 114 -7.17 6.55 -9.51
C ARG A 114 -7.58 5.23 -8.87
N TRP A 115 -8.05 5.29 -7.62
CA TRP A 115 -8.51 4.12 -6.87
C TRP A 115 -10.01 4.20 -6.59
N ASP A 116 -10.81 3.53 -7.43
CA ASP A 116 -12.28 3.49 -7.40
C ASP A 116 -12.77 2.04 -7.17
N LEU A 117 -12.10 1.34 -6.26
CA LEU A 117 -12.45 0.00 -5.82
C LEU A 117 -13.23 0.09 -4.49
N PRO A 118 -14.56 -0.04 -4.49
CA PRO A 118 -15.36 0.04 -3.26
C PRO A 118 -15.25 -1.20 -2.38
N GLY A 119 -14.67 -2.29 -2.91
CA GLY A 119 -14.30 -3.47 -2.14
C GLY A 119 -13.13 -3.23 -1.18
N ALA A 120 -12.59 -4.30 -0.59
CA ALA A 120 -11.54 -4.19 0.42
C ALA A 120 -10.13 -4.22 -0.20
N LEU A 121 -9.23 -3.39 0.33
CA LEU A 121 -7.78 -3.52 0.17
C LEU A 121 -7.23 -4.17 1.45
N ARG A 122 -6.79 -5.42 1.35
CA ARG A 122 -6.32 -6.20 2.51
C ARG A 122 -4.82 -6.43 2.45
N PHE A 123 -4.16 -6.10 3.53
CA PHE A 123 -2.75 -6.35 3.78
C PHE A 123 -2.58 -7.64 4.60
N GLY A 124 -2.01 -8.68 3.97
CA GLY A 124 -1.97 -10.07 4.50
C GLY A 124 -0.56 -10.66 4.68
N GLY A 125 0.47 -9.84 4.58
CA GLY A 125 1.89 -10.23 4.65
C GLY A 125 2.39 -10.59 6.05
N THR A 126 3.53 -11.26 6.08
CA THR A 126 4.17 -11.77 7.30
C THR A 126 5.53 -11.12 7.58
N ALA A 127 6.07 -10.33 6.64
CA ALA A 127 7.32 -9.61 6.79
C ALA A 127 7.13 -8.33 7.63
N GLU A 128 8.24 -7.82 8.18
CA GLU A 128 8.23 -6.59 8.96
C GLU A 128 8.57 -5.38 8.08
N GLY A 129 7.98 -4.23 8.38
CA GLY A 129 8.32 -2.94 7.77
C GLY A 129 7.95 -2.81 6.29
N MET A 130 6.94 -3.53 5.81
CA MET A 130 6.49 -3.42 4.42
C MET A 130 5.97 -2.01 4.14
N PRO A 131 6.46 -1.31 3.10
CA PRO A 131 6.09 0.08 2.88
C PRO A 131 4.65 0.20 2.39
N ILE A 132 3.98 1.28 2.80
CA ILE A 132 2.78 1.79 2.16
C ILE A 132 3.08 3.22 1.75
N ASP A 133 3.21 3.39 0.44
CA ASP A 133 3.25 4.67 -0.25
C ASP A 133 2.05 4.73 -1.20
N ALA A 134 0.99 5.39 -0.77
CA ALA A 134 -0.20 5.64 -1.58
C ALA A 134 -0.04 6.88 -2.48
N GLY A 135 1.12 7.55 -2.48
CA GLY A 135 1.30 8.83 -3.15
C GLY A 135 0.26 9.85 -2.69
N ASN A 136 -0.42 10.50 -3.65
CA ASN A 136 -1.54 11.42 -3.40
C ASN A 136 -2.90 10.79 -3.73
N VAL A 137 -3.00 9.45 -3.72
CA VAL A 137 -4.20 8.74 -4.14
C VAL A 137 -5.18 8.58 -2.97
N VAL A 138 -6.42 9.02 -3.17
CA VAL A 138 -7.52 8.70 -2.25
C VAL A 138 -7.94 7.25 -2.46
N ILE A 139 -7.79 6.42 -1.44
CA ILE A 139 -8.13 4.99 -1.49
C ILE A 139 -9.64 4.82 -1.29
N GLY A 140 -10.33 4.41 -2.35
CA GLY A 140 -11.78 4.11 -2.35
C GLY A 140 -12.19 2.83 -1.61
N SER A 141 -11.26 2.14 -0.94
CA SER A 141 -11.48 0.86 -0.26
C SER A 141 -11.44 1.00 1.25
N ASP A 142 -12.16 0.12 1.95
CA ASP A 142 -11.79 -0.18 3.34
C ASP A 142 -10.39 -0.80 3.33
N VAL A 143 -9.51 -0.32 4.21
CA VAL A 143 -8.13 -0.83 4.34
C VAL A 143 -8.07 -1.77 5.52
N VAL A 144 -7.68 -3.01 5.29
CA VAL A 144 -7.68 -4.08 6.30
C VAL A 144 -6.28 -4.61 6.54
N PHE A 145 -5.83 -4.64 7.80
CA PHE A 145 -4.59 -5.30 8.19
C PHE A 145 -4.91 -6.66 8.83
N ASP A 146 -4.50 -7.76 8.18
CA ASP A 146 -4.84 -9.14 8.58
C ASP A 146 -3.64 -10.11 8.45
N GLY A 147 -2.44 -9.61 8.19
CA GLY A 147 -1.23 -10.41 8.26
C GLY A 147 -0.57 -10.36 9.63
N SER A 148 0.40 -11.24 9.88
CA SER A 148 1.18 -11.24 11.13
C SER A 148 2.36 -10.28 11.11
N GLY A 149 2.67 -9.69 9.95
CA GLY A 149 3.79 -8.77 9.77
C GLY A 149 3.46 -7.34 10.19
N SER A 150 4.25 -6.40 9.66
CA SER A 150 4.03 -4.97 9.86
C SER A 150 4.14 -4.15 8.59
N TRP A 151 3.40 -3.05 8.58
CA TRP A 151 3.36 -2.07 7.51
C TRP A 151 3.72 -0.69 8.03
N SER A 152 4.52 0.02 7.25
CA SER A 152 5.03 1.35 7.58
C SER A 152 4.55 2.34 6.54
N LEU A 153 3.80 3.36 6.98
CA LEU A 153 3.45 4.48 6.10
C LEU A 153 4.73 5.27 5.78
N SER A 154 4.94 5.58 4.51
CA SER A 154 5.97 6.52 4.04
C SER A 154 5.37 7.81 3.45
N CYS A 155 4.05 7.90 3.41
CA CYS A 155 3.27 9.03 2.91
C CYS A 155 2.04 9.28 3.81
N ASP A 156 1.35 10.39 3.59
CA ASP A 156 0.01 10.59 4.12
C ASP A 156 -0.95 9.56 3.48
N LEU A 157 -1.82 8.95 4.28
CA LEU A 157 -2.81 7.99 3.81
C LEU A 157 -4.22 8.60 3.89
N GLU A 158 -4.87 8.74 2.74
CA GLU A 158 -6.23 9.23 2.65
C GLU A 158 -7.17 8.14 2.14
N LEU A 159 -8.16 7.76 2.95
CA LEU A 159 -9.27 6.93 2.52
C LEU A 159 -10.46 7.79 2.12
N ALA A 160 -11.28 7.30 1.18
CA ALA A 160 -12.54 7.95 0.85
C ALA A 160 -13.43 8.11 2.11
N GLY A 161 -14.26 9.15 2.13
CA GLY A 161 -14.90 9.63 3.36
C GLY A 161 -15.82 8.63 4.08
N ASP A 162 -16.27 7.57 3.41
CA ASP A 162 -17.10 6.51 3.96
C ASP A 162 -16.32 5.24 4.35
N ARG A 163 -15.00 5.22 4.19
CA ARG A 163 -14.14 4.05 4.34
C ARG A 163 -13.43 3.97 5.68
N ASP A 164 -13.31 2.75 6.20
CA ASP A 164 -12.65 2.46 7.47
C ASP A 164 -11.24 1.92 7.29
N LEU A 165 -10.43 2.13 8.33
CA LEU A 165 -9.25 1.34 8.59
C LEU A 165 -9.55 0.24 9.61
N LEU A 166 -9.38 -1.01 9.21
CA LEU A 166 -9.75 -2.19 9.99
C LEU A 166 -8.48 -2.94 10.43
N LEU A 167 -8.29 -3.05 11.74
CA LEU A 167 -7.26 -3.85 12.36
C LEU A 167 -7.83 -5.24 12.67
N GLU A 168 -7.29 -6.27 12.02
CA GLU A 168 -7.62 -7.67 12.29
C GLU A 168 -6.43 -8.39 12.94
N LYS A 169 -5.24 -8.24 12.36
CA LYS A 169 -3.95 -8.75 12.84
C LYS A 169 -2.80 -7.86 12.37
N GLY A 170 -1.65 -7.99 13.03
CA GLY A 170 -0.40 -7.36 12.60
C GLY A 170 -0.20 -5.95 13.14
N THR A 171 0.84 -5.28 12.67
CA THR A 171 1.20 -3.94 13.15
C THR A 171 1.15 -2.90 12.03
N LEU A 172 0.40 -1.83 12.21
CA LEU A 172 0.52 -0.61 11.42
C LEU A 172 1.45 0.37 12.13
N VAL A 173 2.42 0.96 11.41
CA VAL A 173 3.28 2.04 11.90
C VAL A 173 3.08 3.25 11.00
N THR A 174 2.62 4.35 11.59
CA THR A 174 2.22 5.54 10.81
C THR A 174 3.36 6.53 10.55
N ASN A 175 4.50 6.40 11.23
CA ASN A 175 5.72 7.19 11.00
C ASN A 175 5.53 8.72 10.96
N GLY A 176 4.55 9.25 11.70
CA GLY A 176 4.27 10.70 11.71
C GLY A 176 3.40 11.19 10.56
N ALA A 177 2.95 10.31 9.67
CA ALA A 177 2.08 10.65 8.56
C ALA A 177 0.68 11.09 9.03
N ARG A 178 -0.01 11.89 8.22
CA ARG A 178 -1.45 12.09 8.39
C ARG A 178 -2.19 10.85 7.92
N MET A 179 -3.23 10.48 8.66
CA MET A 179 -4.15 9.42 8.27
C MET A 179 -5.59 9.93 8.32
N THR A 180 -6.27 9.88 7.17
CA THR A 180 -7.66 10.30 7.01
C THR A 180 -8.54 9.09 6.72
N ALA A 181 -9.59 8.89 7.53
CA ALA A 181 -10.55 7.79 7.36
C ALA A 181 -11.91 8.15 7.96
N ARG A 182 -12.94 7.34 7.70
CA ARG A 182 -14.20 7.42 8.46
C ARG A 182 -13.94 7.04 9.92
N SER A 183 -13.43 5.85 10.16
CA SER A 183 -13.08 5.36 11.50
C SER A 183 -11.90 4.39 11.47
N ILE A 184 -11.33 4.12 12.64
CA ILE A 184 -10.42 3.01 12.88
C ILE A 184 -11.19 1.98 13.70
N ARG A 185 -11.13 0.69 13.35
CA ARG A 185 -11.86 -0.36 14.07
C ARG A 185 -11.00 -1.59 14.31
N LYS A 186 -11.19 -2.19 15.48
CA LYS A 186 -10.64 -3.51 15.83
C LYS A 186 -11.69 -4.56 15.48
N ILE A 187 -11.40 -5.39 14.48
CA ILE A 187 -12.31 -6.44 14.01
C ILE A 187 -11.82 -7.85 14.36
N GLY A 188 -10.52 -8.01 14.62
CA GLY A 188 -9.91 -9.29 14.95
C GLY A 188 -9.74 -9.55 16.44
N ARG A 189 -9.52 -10.83 16.77
CA ARG A 189 -9.09 -11.29 18.11
C ARG A 189 -7.60 -11.57 18.22
N GLY A 190 -6.89 -11.59 17.10
CA GLY A 190 -5.44 -11.83 17.08
C GLY A 190 -4.63 -10.63 17.58
N PRO A 191 -3.31 -10.80 17.79
CA PRO A 191 -2.40 -9.71 18.08
C PRO A 191 -2.48 -8.67 16.96
N GLN A 192 -2.83 -7.45 17.33
CA GLN A 192 -2.94 -6.32 16.43
C GLN A 192 -2.50 -5.06 17.15
N ARG A 193 -1.82 -4.17 16.44
CA ARG A 193 -1.34 -2.91 16.99
C ARG A 193 -1.32 -1.85 15.90
N ALA A 194 -1.61 -0.60 16.25
CA ALA A 194 -1.22 0.53 15.41
C ALA A 194 -0.39 1.52 16.23
N VAL A 195 0.82 1.79 15.76
CA VAL A 195 1.75 2.75 16.33
C VAL A 195 1.51 4.10 15.64
N ILE A 196 0.83 4.99 16.36
CA ILE A 196 0.44 6.30 15.86
C ILE A 196 1.53 7.34 16.15
N GLY A 197 2.18 7.30 17.31
CA GLY A 197 3.36 8.14 17.58
C GLY A 197 3.06 9.64 17.48
N SER A 198 3.70 10.35 16.55
CA SER A 198 3.50 11.80 16.32
C SER A 198 2.54 12.12 15.17
N SER A 199 1.81 11.13 14.66
CA SER A 199 0.92 11.25 13.52
C SER A 199 -0.34 12.06 13.81
N VAL A 200 -1.00 12.52 12.74
CA VAL A 200 -2.30 13.21 12.82
C VAL A 200 -3.39 12.27 12.32
N LEU A 201 -4.37 11.98 13.16
CA LEU A 201 -5.55 11.22 12.80
C LEU A 201 -6.70 12.17 12.49
N GLN A 202 -7.16 12.20 11.24
CA GLN A 202 -8.35 12.92 10.81
C GLN A 202 -9.48 11.93 10.57
N LEU A 203 -10.34 11.78 11.57
CA LEU A 203 -11.42 10.79 11.56
C LEU A 203 -12.78 11.49 11.45
N ARG A 204 -13.78 10.83 10.88
CA ARG A 204 -15.17 11.31 10.94
C ARG A 204 -15.88 10.82 12.18
N GLU A 205 -15.51 9.63 12.65
CA GLU A 205 -16.00 9.04 13.88
C GLU A 205 -14.92 9.10 14.97
N ALA A 206 -15.36 9.28 16.22
CA ALA A 206 -14.44 9.24 17.36
C ALA A 206 -13.86 7.83 17.54
N LEU A 207 -12.68 7.75 18.17
CA LEU A 207 -12.08 6.47 18.52
C LEU A 207 -12.92 5.81 19.61
N LEU A 208 -13.26 4.54 19.40
CA LEU A 208 -14.00 3.76 20.39
C LEU A 208 -13.05 3.29 21.51
N PRO A 209 -13.52 3.19 22.78
CA PRO A 209 -12.65 2.85 23.92
C PRO A 209 -11.88 1.54 23.77
N GLU A 210 -12.43 0.54 23.10
CA GLU A 210 -11.79 -0.76 22.85
C GLU A 210 -10.50 -0.66 22.03
N LEU A 211 -10.36 0.41 21.23
CA LEU A 211 -9.16 0.66 20.42
C LEU A 211 -7.96 1.06 21.28
N MET A 212 -8.18 1.61 22.47
CA MET A 212 -7.09 2.06 23.35
C MET A 212 -6.17 0.91 23.78
N SER A 213 -6.61 -0.34 23.67
CA SER A 213 -5.79 -1.53 23.92
C SER A 213 -4.83 -1.88 22.78
N VAL A 214 -5.05 -1.34 21.57
CA VAL A 214 -4.28 -1.68 20.36
C VAL A 214 -3.63 -0.46 19.70
N LEU A 215 -4.04 0.76 20.07
CA LEU A 215 -3.44 2.00 19.59
C LEU A 215 -2.36 2.48 20.55
N ASP A 216 -1.14 2.61 20.03
CA ASP A 216 -0.05 3.31 20.71
C ASP A 216 -0.03 4.76 20.23
N MET A 217 -0.74 5.61 20.98
CA MET A 217 -1.05 6.98 20.57
C MET A 217 0.13 7.95 20.70
N GLY A 218 1.15 7.69 21.51
CA GLY A 218 2.25 8.64 21.71
C GLY A 218 1.79 10.09 21.94
N ASN A 219 2.24 11.01 21.08
CA ASN A 219 1.87 12.43 21.05
C ASN A 219 0.89 12.76 19.91
N ALA A 220 0.13 11.78 19.42
CA ALA A 220 -0.71 11.92 18.25
C ALA A 220 -1.83 12.94 18.47
N LEU A 221 -2.14 13.68 17.42
CA LEU A 221 -3.28 14.58 17.40
C LEU A 221 -4.47 13.88 16.74
N GLN A 222 -5.60 13.82 17.44
CA GLN A 222 -6.86 13.36 16.86
C GLN A 222 -7.75 14.56 16.54
N LEU A 223 -8.26 14.60 15.32
CA LEU A 223 -9.27 15.54 14.83
C LEU A 223 -10.50 14.74 14.41
N VAL A 224 -11.66 15.09 14.96
CA VAL A 224 -12.94 14.49 14.58
C VAL A 224 -13.76 15.52 13.82
N ASN A 225 -13.94 15.28 12.52
CA ASN A 225 -14.74 16.15 11.65
C ASN A 225 -16.15 15.55 11.56
N GLY A 226 -17.08 16.10 12.37
CA GLY A 226 -18.50 15.74 12.35
C GLY A 226 -19.25 16.21 11.11
#